data_AF-A0A381I813-F1
#
_entry.id   AF-A0A381I813-F1
#
_cell.length_a   1.000
_cell.length_b   1.000
_cell.length_c   1.000
_cell.angle_alpha   90.00
_cell.angle_beta   90.00
_cell.angle_gamma   90.00
#
_symmetry.space_group_name_H-M   'P 1'
#
loop_
_entity.id
_entity.type
_entity.pdbx_description
1 polymer ?
#
loop_
_entity_poly.entity_id
_entity_poly.type
_entity_poly.pdbx_seq_one_letter_code
_entity_poly.pdbx_strand_id
1 'polypeptide(L)'
;MLELLKHTCHDFDMDEEGKDTYKHRKSGARKVCIISDKRVAYIEELKEKNPLYKMIQLYEDMDLIIIEGYKNYRFKRLEVTRKGKV
;
A
#
# COMPACT_ATOMS: atom_id res chain seq x y z
N MET A 1 11.07 -12.00 8.79
CA MET A 1 11.14 -10.72 8.04
C MET A 1 9.86 -9.93 8.31
N LEU A 2 9.91 -8.60 8.35
CA LEU A 2 8.80 -7.74 8.80
C LEU A 2 8.39 -6.77 7.70
N GLU A 3 7.08 -6.65 7.47
CA GLU A 3 6.51 -5.77 6.46
C GLU A 3 5.50 -4.78 7.05
N LEU A 4 5.30 -3.66 6.33
CA LEU A 4 4.38 -2.59 6.73
C LEU A 4 3.37 -2.28 5.63
N LEU A 5 2.09 -2.43 5.95
CA LEU A 5 0.97 -1.97 5.13
C LEU A 5 0.39 -0.69 5.72
N LYS A 6 0.46 0.41 4.97
CA LYS A 6 -0.12 1.69 5.37
C LYS A 6 -1.40 1.99 4.60
N HIS A 7 -2.46 2.32 5.32
CA HIS A 7 -3.72 2.76 4.75
C HIS A 7 -3.91 4.27 4.90
N THR A 8 -4.18 4.93 3.78
CA THR A 8 -4.61 6.33 3.73
C THR A 8 -6.08 6.41 3.30
N CYS A 9 -6.85 7.31 3.91
CA CYS A 9 -8.22 7.60 3.48
C CYS A 9 -8.28 8.61 2.31
N HIS A 10 -7.13 9.15 1.90
CA HIS A 10 -6.98 10.04 0.78
C HIS A 10 -6.27 9.33 -0.37
N ASP A 11 -6.59 9.76 -1.59
CA ASP A 11 -5.84 9.36 -2.77
C ASP A 11 -4.36 9.74 -2.62
N PHE A 12 -3.48 8.94 -3.22
CA PHE A 12 -2.04 9.16 -3.18
C PHE A 12 -1.41 8.69 -4.48
N ASP A 13 -0.37 9.40 -4.92
CA ASP A 13 0.41 9.02 -6.09
C ASP A 13 1.90 9.05 -5.73
N MET A 14 2.60 7.96 -6.03
CA MET A 14 4.05 7.82 -5.79
C MET A 14 4.85 7.88 -7.10
N ASP A 15 4.18 7.90 -8.25
CA ASP A 15 4.81 8.01 -9.55
C ASP A 15 5.11 9.48 -9.88
N GLU A 16 6.00 9.70 -10.85
CA GLU A 16 6.43 11.04 -11.24
C GLU A 16 5.81 11.46 -12.57
N GLU A 17 5.08 12.57 -12.57
CA GLU A 17 4.46 13.11 -13.77
C GLU A 17 5.49 13.37 -14.87
N GLY A 18 5.16 12.97 -16.10
CA GLY A 18 6.03 13.13 -17.27
C GLY A 18 6.97 11.95 -17.55
N LYS A 19 7.19 11.05 -16.59
CA LYS A 19 7.92 9.79 -16.83
C LYS A 19 7.10 8.78 -17.62
N ASP A 20 7.78 7.83 -18.24
CA ASP A 20 7.13 6.82 -19.10
C ASP A 20 6.18 5.91 -18.31
N THR A 21 6.54 5.55 -17.08
CA THR A 21 5.67 4.79 -16.16
C THR A 21 4.37 5.53 -15.87
N TYR A 22 4.46 6.82 -15.60
CA TYR A 22 3.30 7.67 -15.37
C TYR A 22 2.42 7.73 -16.60
N LYS A 23 3.01 7.99 -17.78
CA LYS A 23 2.27 8.03 -19.05
C LYS A 23 1.56 6.71 -19.32
N HIS A 24 2.25 5.58 -19.23
CA HIS A 24 1.64 4.26 -19.45
C HIS A 24 0.50 3.97 -18.48
N ARG A 25 0.68 4.29 -17.19
CA ARG A 25 -0.38 4.16 -16.18
C ARG A 25 -1.60 5.02 -16.52
N LYS A 26 -1.39 6.31 -16.81
CA LYS A 26 -2.49 7.24 -17.20
C LYS A 26 -3.11 6.89 -18.56
N SER A 27 -2.41 6.20 -19.44
CA SER A 27 -2.96 5.63 -20.69
C SER A 27 -3.75 4.34 -20.48
N GLY A 28 -3.92 3.87 -19.24
CA GLY A 28 -4.80 2.74 -18.91
C GLY A 28 -4.08 1.45 -18.52
N ALA A 29 -2.75 1.46 -18.36
CA ALA A 29 -2.07 0.32 -17.77
C ALA A 29 -2.53 0.14 -16.32
N ARG A 30 -3.20 -0.98 -16.05
CA ARG A 30 -3.74 -1.30 -14.71
C ARG A 30 -2.65 -1.50 -13.66
N LYS A 31 -1.48 -1.96 -14.08
CA LYS A 31 -0.33 -2.25 -13.23
C LYS A 31 0.91 -1.70 -13.91
N VAL A 32 1.75 -1.00 -13.16
CA VAL A 32 3.09 -0.60 -13.58
C VAL A 32 4.10 -0.98 -12.52
N CYS A 33 5.30 -1.34 -12.95
CA CYS A 33 6.39 -1.76 -12.07
C CYS A 33 7.67 -1.08 -12.53
N ILE A 34 8.38 -0.48 -11.58
CA ILE A 34 9.68 0.15 -11.77
C ILE A 34 10.69 -0.70 -11.00
N ILE A 35 11.72 -1.19 -11.68
CA ILE A 35 12.72 -2.09 -11.11
C ILE A 35 14.10 -1.45 -11.26
N SER A 36 14.90 -1.56 -10.22
CA SER A 36 16.32 -1.19 -10.20
C SER A 36 17.08 -2.15 -9.28
N ASP A 37 18.41 -2.10 -9.33
CA ASP A 37 19.28 -2.91 -8.46
C ASP A 37 19.07 -2.65 -6.96
N LYS A 38 18.42 -1.53 -6.60
CA LYS A 38 18.24 -1.10 -5.20
C LYS A 38 16.82 -1.19 -4.70
N ARG A 39 15.83 -1.22 -5.58
CA ARG A 39 14.41 -1.16 -5.21
C ARG A 39 13.49 -1.54 -6.36
N VAL A 40 12.33 -2.04 -5.95
CA VAL A 40 11.15 -2.22 -6.81
C VAL A 40 10.04 -1.31 -6.30
N ALA A 41 9.37 -0.61 -7.21
CA ALA A 41 8.13 0.11 -6.93
C ALA A 41 7.02 -0.45 -7.82
N TYR A 42 5.88 -0.76 -7.22
CA TYR A 42 4.74 -1.35 -7.89
C TYR A 42 3.49 -0.52 -7.61
N ILE A 43 2.74 -0.18 -8.66
CA ILE A 43 1.51 0.60 -8.57
C ILE A 43 0.40 -0.17 -9.29
N GLU A 44 -0.72 -0.40 -8.61
CA GLU A 44 -1.92 -1.03 -9.16
C GLU A 44 -3.10 -0.07 -9.02
N GLU A 45 -3.70 0.30 -10.17
CA GLU A 45 -4.95 1.04 -10.22
C GLU A 45 -6.10 0.11 -9.79
N LEU A 46 -6.80 0.48 -8.73
CA LEU A 46 -7.85 -0.34 -8.13
C LEU A 46 -9.23 0.05 -8.69
N LYS A 47 -10.00 -0.95 -9.15
CA LYS A 47 -11.40 -0.77 -9.56
C LYS A 47 -12.38 -0.87 -8.39
N GLU A 48 -12.00 -1.62 -7.36
CA GLU A 48 -12.84 -1.90 -6.18
C GLU A 48 -12.27 -1.21 -4.94
N LYS A 49 -13.16 -0.87 -4.00
CA LYS A 49 -12.74 -0.34 -2.72
C LYS A 49 -12.15 -1.45 -1.86
N ASN A 50 -10.98 -1.16 -1.29
CA ASN A 50 -10.36 -1.89 -0.19
C ASN A 50 -9.70 -3.25 -0.53
N PRO A 51 -8.46 -3.24 -1.03
CA PRO A 51 -7.75 -4.45 -1.47
C PRO A 51 -7.03 -5.20 -0.34
N LEU A 52 -7.26 -4.87 0.93
CA LEU A 52 -6.36 -5.25 2.03
C LEU A 52 -6.01 -6.74 2.07
N TYR A 53 -6.99 -7.63 2.05
CA TYR A 53 -6.74 -9.08 2.09
C TYR A 53 -5.93 -9.56 0.88
N LYS A 54 -6.19 -9.02 -0.31
CA LYS A 54 -5.41 -9.32 -1.51
C LYS A 54 -3.98 -8.78 -1.40
N MET A 55 -3.78 -7.64 -0.75
CA MET A 55 -2.43 -7.10 -0.51
C MET A 55 -1.67 -7.91 0.52
N ILE A 56 -2.34 -8.42 1.57
CA ILE A 56 -1.71 -9.33 2.55
C ILE A 56 -1.20 -10.60 1.86
N GLN A 57 -1.92 -11.13 0.86
CA GLN A 57 -1.49 -12.31 0.09
C GLN A 57 -0.18 -12.09 -0.68
N LEU A 58 0.25 -10.85 -0.93
CA LEU A 58 1.54 -10.58 -1.58
C LEU A 58 2.74 -10.82 -0.65
N TYR A 59 2.49 -10.99 0.65
CA TYR A 59 3.49 -11.12 1.70
C TYR A 59 3.32 -12.42 2.51
N GLU A 60 2.79 -13.47 1.88
CA GLU A 60 2.51 -14.76 2.54
C GLU A 60 3.76 -15.44 3.11
N ASP A 61 4.94 -15.07 2.64
CA ASP A 61 6.24 -15.54 3.08
C ASP A 61 6.79 -14.80 4.31
N MET A 62 6.04 -13.83 4.87
CA MET A 62 6.47 -13.02 6.00
C MET A 62 5.97 -13.54 7.35
N ASP A 63 6.81 -13.44 8.37
CA ASP A 63 6.48 -13.84 9.75
C ASP A 63 5.51 -12.86 10.43
N LEU A 64 5.56 -11.58 10.06
CA LEU A 64 4.80 -10.50 10.68
C LEU A 64 4.53 -9.35 9.71
N ILE A 65 3.27 -8.93 9.62
CA ILE A 65 2.82 -7.74 8.90
C ILE A 65 2.24 -6.75 9.90
N ILE A 66 2.78 -5.53 9.92
CA ILE A 66 2.22 -4.41 10.66
C ILE A 66 1.29 -3.63 9.74
N ILE A 67 0.07 -3.36 10.21
CA ILE A 67 -0.90 -2.55 9.47
C ILE A 67 -1.10 -1.22 10.19
N GLU A 68 -0.70 -0.13 9.56
CA GLU A 68 -1.00 1.23 10.02
C GLU A 68 -2.31 1.71 9.40
N GLY A 69 -3.36 1.82 10.22
CA GLY A 69 -4.68 2.27 9.78
C GLY A 69 -5.75 1.19 9.93
N TYR A 70 -6.69 1.11 8.98
CA TYR A 70 -7.75 0.10 8.94
C TYR A 70 -8.50 -0.14 10.28
N LYS A 71 -8.87 0.93 10.99
CA LYS A 71 -9.49 0.86 12.34
C LYS A 71 -10.75 -0.02 12.44
N ASN A 72 -11.44 -0.24 11.31
CA ASN A 72 -12.69 -0.99 11.24
C ASN A 72 -12.50 -2.49 10.96
N TYR A 73 -11.26 -2.95 10.80
CA TYR A 73 -10.95 -4.36 10.54
C TYR A 73 -10.71 -5.13 11.83
N ARG A 74 -11.07 -6.42 11.81
CA ARG A 74 -10.94 -7.34 12.95
C ARG A 74 -9.55 -7.99 12.99
N PHE A 75 -8.50 -7.19 13.19
CA PHE A 75 -7.15 -7.69 13.50
C PHE A 75 -6.79 -7.42 14.97
N LYS A 76 -5.80 -8.15 15.50
CA LYS A 76 -5.17 -7.76 16.77
C LYS A 76 -4.56 -6.38 16.58
N ARG A 77 -4.89 -5.44 17.47
CA ARG A 77 -4.52 -4.02 17.33
C ARG A 77 -3.70 -3.55 18.51
N LEU A 78 -2.71 -2.72 18.20
CA LEU A 78 -2.03 -1.86 19.17
C LEU A 78 -2.51 -0.43 18.90
N GLU A 79 -3.01 0.24 19.93
CA GLU A 79 -3.46 1.62 19.83
C GLU A 79 -2.42 2.54 20.47
N VAL A 80 -1.95 3.51 19.69
CA VAL A 80 -1.00 4.52 20.14
C VAL A 80 -1.73 5.85 20.21
N THR A 81 -1.92 6.36 21.42
CA THR A 81 -2.54 7.67 21.66
C THR A 81 -1.52 8.68 22.16
N ARG A 82 -1.78 9.96 21.91
CA ARG A 82 -1.01 11.03 22.56
C ARG A 82 -1.51 11.17 23.99
N LYS A 83 -0.60 11.43 24.93
CA LYS A 83 -0.92 11.68 26.34
C LYS A 83 -2.05 12.73 26.45
N GLY A 84 -3.12 12.39 27.17
CA GLY A 84 -4.25 13.29 27.44
C GLY A 84 -5.40 13.25 26.41
N LYS A 85 -5.38 12.34 25.44
CA LYS A 85 -6.55 12.04 24.59
C LYS A 85 -6.97 10.58 24.79
N VAL A 86 -8.13 10.40 25.43
CA VAL A 86 -8.91 9.15 25.44
C VAL A 86 -10.32 9.53 25.04
#